data_AF-N2ISA6-F1
#
_entry.id   AF-N2ISA6-F1
#
_cell.length_a   1.000
_cell.length_b   1.000
_cell.length_c   1.000
_cell.angle_alpha   90.00
_cell.angle_beta   90.00
_cell.angle_gamma   90.00
#
_symmetry.space_group_name_H-M   'P 1'
#
loop_
_entity.id
_entity.type
_entity.pdbx_description
1 polymer ?
#
loop_
_entity_poly.entity_id
_entity_poly.type
_entity_poly.pdbx_seq_one_letter_code
_entity_poly.pdbx_strand_id
1 'polypeptide(L)'
;MALFRAVPESRLGDANKQYYRYDTVRIPSNVPYVIDNLWEWLRPINMPSRRHAVYASPTPELALANASARLEEGDRYIACRVVIEPQAVKIAQLSVRDAREHKDIRAIMGWLGKHSTQVTEISTTEKQRLSMLFMPGFHRDELEALRQEHPFVQQVCESAQELSTFWSSALREPQDSEGELFFELAGSQISYGLERI
;
A
#
# COMPACT_ATOMS: atom_id res chain seq x y z
N MET A 1 -3.04 11.06 17.89
CA MET A 1 -3.93 9.88 17.93
C MET A 1 -3.08 8.62 17.94
N ALA A 2 -3.55 7.50 18.49
CA ALA A 2 -2.78 6.26 18.60
C ALA A 2 -3.02 5.33 17.38
N LEU A 3 -2.05 4.45 17.10
CA LEU A 3 -2.17 3.40 16.11
C LEU A 3 -2.28 2.05 16.81
N PHE A 4 -3.11 1.16 16.29
CA PHE A 4 -3.35 -0.15 16.89
C PHE A 4 -3.15 -1.27 15.88
N ARG A 5 -2.64 -2.41 16.35
CA ARG A 5 -2.47 -3.62 15.54
C ARG A 5 -2.97 -4.83 16.30
N ALA A 6 -3.71 -5.70 15.61
CA ALA A 6 -3.96 -7.04 16.11
C ALA A 6 -2.82 -7.95 15.70
N VAL A 7 -2.25 -8.64 16.67
CA VAL A 7 -1.19 -9.63 16.45
C VAL A 7 -1.55 -10.92 17.18
N PRO A 8 -1.11 -12.10 16.68
CA PRO A 8 -1.23 -13.34 17.43
C PRO A 8 -0.52 -13.22 18.78
N GLU A 9 -1.15 -13.69 19.86
CA GLU A 9 -0.63 -13.58 21.23
C GLU A 9 0.74 -14.27 21.34
N SER A 10 0.91 -15.40 20.67
CA SER A 10 2.18 -16.13 20.54
C SER A 10 3.33 -15.30 19.94
N ARG A 11 3.02 -14.28 19.13
CA ARG A 11 4.01 -13.45 18.42
C ARG A 11 4.45 -12.22 19.18
N LEU A 12 3.73 -11.87 20.24
CA LEU A 12 4.24 -10.96 21.25
C LEU A 12 5.35 -11.69 21.98
N GLY A 13 6.59 -11.36 21.61
CA GLY A 13 7.73 -11.75 22.42
C GLY A 13 7.72 -10.97 23.75
N ASP A 14 8.87 -10.98 24.42
CA ASP A 14 9.07 -10.15 25.60
C ASP A 14 8.75 -8.67 25.30
N ALA A 15 8.39 -7.92 26.34
CA ALA A 15 7.94 -6.52 26.26
C ALA A 15 8.89 -5.57 25.49
N ASN A 16 10.14 -5.99 25.26
CA ASN A 16 11.17 -5.22 24.56
C ASN A 16 11.32 -5.56 23.07
N LYS A 17 10.49 -6.45 22.51
CA LYS A 17 10.60 -6.83 21.10
C LYS A 17 10.36 -5.63 20.18
N GLN A 18 11.38 -5.34 19.37
CA GLN A 18 11.35 -4.28 18.37
C GLN A 18 10.99 -4.85 17.00
N TYR A 19 10.15 -4.13 16.27
CA TYR A 19 9.75 -4.46 14.92
C TYR A 19 10.30 -3.43 13.95
N TYR A 20 10.92 -3.91 12.88
CA TYR A 20 11.56 -3.08 11.87
C TYR A 20 10.76 -3.09 10.57
N ARG A 21 11.13 -2.20 9.66
CA ARG A 21 10.62 -2.16 8.29
C ARG A 21 10.87 -3.51 7.61
N TYR A 22 9.93 -3.95 6.76
CA TYR A 22 10.17 -5.12 5.92
C TYR A 22 11.23 -4.83 4.86
N ASP A 23 12.24 -5.69 4.80
CA ASP A 23 13.30 -5.62 3.78
C ASP A 23 12.78 -5.97 2.37
N THR A 24 11.73 -6.79 2.30
CA THR A 24 11.13 -7.20 1.03
C THR A 24 9.90 -6.36 0.69
N VAL A 25 9.68 -6.20 -0.61
CA VAL A 25 8.47 -5.57 -1.16
C VAL A 25 7.27 -6.50 -0.93
N ARG A 26 6.23 -5.97 -0.27
CA ARG A 26 4.92 -6.61 -0.21
C ARG A 26 4.25 -6.52 -1.58
N ILE A 27 3.96 -7.66 -2.17
CA ILE A 27 3.15 -7.74 -3.38
C ILE A 27 1.68 -7.44 -3.01
N PRO A 28 1.00 -6.55 -3.74
CA PRO A 28 -0.42 -6.29 -3.52
C PRO A 28 -1.23 -7.58 -3.76
N SER A 29 -2.11 -7.95 -2.83
CA SER A 29 -2.89 -9.19 -2.91
C SER A 29 -4.29 -9.00 -3.50
N ASN A 30 -4.83 -7.79 -3.45
CA ASN A 30 -6.23 -7.46 -3.73
C ASN A 30 -6.41 -6.25 -4.67
N VAL A 31 -5.32 -5.69 -5.18
CA VAL A 31 -5.30 -4.55 -6.12
C VAL A 31 -4.58 -4.99 -7.39
N PRO A 32 -5.09 -4.68 -8.60
CA PRO A 32 -4.38 -5.02 -9.83
C PRO A 32 -2.98 -4.37 -9.88
N TYR A 33 -1.97 -5.12 -10.33
CA TYR A 33 -0.56 -4.67 -10.26
C TYR A 33 -0.31 -3.35 -10.98
N VAL A 34 -0.92 -3.14 -12.15
CA VAL A 34 -0.85 -1.85 -12.85
C VAL A 34 -1.35 -0.69 -12.00
N ILE A 35 -2.41 -0.89 -11.21
CA ILE A 35 -2.96 0.15 -10.33
C ILE A 35 -2.00 0.44 -9.17
N ASP A 36 -1.49 -0.61 -8.52
CA ASP A 36 -0.48 -0.45 -7.45
C ASP A 36 0.79 0.24 -7.96
N ASN A 37 1.27 -0.12 -9.15
CA ASN A 37 2.42 0.51 -9.82
C ASN A 37 2.18 2.01 -10.07
N LEU A 38 1.00 2.36 -10.62
CA LEU A 38 0.65 3.76 -10.86
C LEU A 38 0.49 4.55 -9.56
N TRP A 39 -0.15 3.97 -8.53
CA TRP A 39 -0.22 4.60 -7.22
C TRP A 39 1.17 4.81 -6.62
N GLU A 40 2.07 3.83 -6.69
CA GLU A 40 3.43 3.99 -6.17
C GLU A 40 4.24 5.04 -6.94
N TRP A 41 4.08 5.12 -8.27
CA TRP A 41 4.72 6.16 -9.08
C TRP A 41 4.19 7.57 -8.76
N LEU A 42 2.88 7.72 -8.56
CA LEU A 42 2.24 8.97 -8.16
C LEU A 42 2.49 9.35 -6.69
N ARG A 43 3.09 8.47 -5.89
CA ARG A 43 3.21 8.67 -4.44
C ARG A 43 4.03 9.92 -4.10
N PRO A 44 3.49 10.85 -3.30
CA PRO A 44 4.28 11.93 -2.74
C PRO A 44 5.39 11.41 -1.81
N ILE A 45 6.55 12.07 -1.80
CA ILE A 45 7.72 11.61 -1.03
C ILE A 45 7.45 11.45 0.49
N ASN A 46 6.52 12.25 1.01
CA ASN A 46 6.12 12.27 2.41
C ASN A 46 4.95 11.30 2.74
N MET A 47 4.42 10.57 1.77
CA MET A 47 3.43 9.52 1.99
C MET A 47 4.11 8.13 2.11
N PRO A 48 3.56 7.21 2.92
CA PRO A 48 4.11 5.86 3.07
C PRO A 48 3.94 5.02 1.80
N SER A 49 4.95 4.22 1.45
CA SER A 49 4.85 3.21 0.40
C SER A 49 4.05 2.00 0.91
N ARG A 50 2.95 1.65 0.22
CA ARG A 50 2.13 0.46 0.55
C ARG A 50 2.92 -0.85 0.52
N ARG A 51 3.99 -0.87 -0.28
CA ARG A 51 4.89 -2.01 -0.48
C ARG A 51 5.81 -2.29 0.71
N HIS A 52 6.03 -1.30 1.57
CA HIS A 52 6.85 -1.42 2.78
C HIS A 52 6.08 -1.06 4.05
N ALA A 53 4.78 -0.78 3.92
CA ALA A 53 3.96 -0.33 5.02
C ALA A 53 3.55 -1.47 5.95
N VAL A 54 3.38 -1.09 7.21
CA VAL A 54 2.72 -1.85 8.25
C VAL A 54 1.29 -1.35 8.34
N TYR A 55 0.33 -2.29 8.36
CA TYR A 55 -1.09 -1.98 8.44
C TYR A 55 -1.55 -1.96 9.90
N ALA A 56 -2.42 -1.01 10.21
CA ALA A 56 -2.91 -0.71 11.55
C ALA A 56 -4.36 -0.21 11.50
N SER A 57 -4.92 0.10 12.66
CA SER A 57 -6.27 0.65 12.82
C SER A 57 -6.25 1.83 13.79
N PRO A 58 -7.24 2.74 13.72
CA PRO A 58 -7.34 3.87 14.65
C PRO A 58 -7.87 3.48 16.03
N THR A 59 -8.50 2.30 16.16
CA THR A 59 -9.01 1.75 17.43
C THR A 59 -8.60 0.29 17.64
N PRO A 60 -8.54 -0.19 18.90
CA PRO A 60 -8.30 -1.60 19.21
C PRO A 60 -9.34 -2.55 18.60
N GLU A 61 -10.60 -2.15 18.59
CA GLU A 61 -11.73 -2.95 18.09
C GLU A 61 -11.60 -3.16 16.58
N LEU A 62 -11.28 -2.09 15.84
CA LEU A 62 -11.01 -2.18 14.40
C LEU A 62 -9.74 -2.97 14.11
N ALA A 63 -8.74 -2.94 14.98
CA ALA A 63 -7.53 -3.75 14.83
C ALA A 63 -7.88 -5.24 14.89
N LEU A 64 -8.69 -5.64 15.88
CA LEU A 64 -9.16 -7.03 16.03
C LEU A 64 -10.09 -7.46 14.89
N ALA A 65 -11.01 -6.59 14.47
CA ALA A 65 -11.95 -6.88 13.39
C ALA A 65 -11.26 -7.12 12.03
N ASN A 66 -10.10 -6.47 11.79
CA ASN A 66 -9.33 -6.59 10.56
C ASN A 66 -8.19 -7.63 10.65
N ALA A 67 -8.08 -8.37 11.76
CA ALA A 67 -7.03 -9.34 11.97
C ALA A 67 -7.16 -10.53 11.00
N SER A 68 -6.09 -10.84 10.26
CA SER A 68 -6.11 -11.83 9.17
C SER A 68 -4.87 -12.73 9.09
N ALA A 69 -3.92 -12.61 10.01
CA ALA A 69 -2.77 -13.50 10.07
C ALA A 69 -3.19 -14.94 10.40
N ARG A 70 -2.49 -15.95 9.88
CA ARG A 70 -2.76 -17.33 10.30
C ARG A 70 -2.46 -17.48 11.80
N LEU A 71 -3.44 -17.95 12.56
CA LEU A 71 -3.29 -18.35 13.95
C LEU A 71 -2.86 -19.82 14.04
N GLU A 72 -2.05 -20.12 15.05
CA GLU A 72 -1.77 -21.50 15.47
C GLU A 72 -2.94 -22.01 16.33
N GLU A 73 -3.02 -23.33 16.52
CA GLU A 73 -4.07 -23.93 17.33
C GLU A 73 -3.98 -23.43 18.78
N GLY A 74 -5.10 -22.93 19.32
CA GLY A 74 -5.16 -22.35 20.68
C GLY A 74 -4.64 -20.91 20.80
N ASP A 75 -4.14 -20.31 19.72
CA ASP A 75 -3.72 -18.92 19.69
C ASP A 75 -4.91 -17.97 19.47
N ARG A 76 -4.75 -16.70 19.84
CA ARG A 76 -5.77 -15.67 19.66
C ARG A 76 -5.12 -14.35 19.27
N TYR A 77 -5.91 -13.47 18.66
CA TYR A 77 -5.48 -12.11 18.46
C TYR A 77 -5.61 -11.31 19.73
N ILE A 78 -4.64 -10.43 19.95
CA ILE A 78 -4.78 -9.33 20.89
C ILE A 78 -4.49 -8.01 20.19
N ALA A 79 -5.22 -6.96 20.59
CA ALA A 79 -4.93 -5.61 20.15
C ALA A 79 -3.73 -5.09 20.93
N CYS A 80 -2.82 -4.42 20.23
CA CYS A 80 -1.69 -3.73 20.81
C CYS A 80 -1.61 -2.32 20.28
N ARG A 81 -1.25 -1.38 21.15
CA ARG A 81 -0.87 -0.04 20.77
C ARG A 81 0.51 -0.07 20.13
N VAL A 82 0.64 0.58 18.99
CA VAL A 82 1.94 0.79 18.34
C VAL A 82 2.66 1.93 19.06
N VAL A 83 3.86 1.63 19.56
CA VAL A 83 4.73 2.60 20.23
C VAL A 83 5.84 3.00 19.27
N ILE A 84 5.76 4.23 18.77
CA ILE A 84 6.73 4.81 17.82
C ILE A 84 6.76 6.34 17.98
N GLU A 85 7.92 6.94 17.73
CA GLU A 85 8.06 8.39 17.63
C GLU A 85 7.27 8.95 16.43
N PRO A 86 6.43 9.99 16.59
CA PRO A 86 5.62 10.52 15.50
C PRO A 86 6.42 10.97 14.27
N GLN A 87 7.61 11.55 14.47
CA GLN A 87 8.51 11.97 13.40
C GLN A 87 9.19 10.81 12.65
N ALA A 88 9.16 9.60 13.22
CA ALA A 88 9.83 8.42 12.71
C ALA A 88 8.96 7.62 11.72
N VAL A 89 7.77 8.12 11.38
CA VAL A 89 6.76 7.39 10.61
C VAL A 89 6.03 8.28 9.61
N LYS A 90 5.74 7.72 8.43
CA LYS A 90 4.79 8.28 7.46
C LYS A 90 3.48 7.52 7.57
N ILE A 91 2.36 8.21 7.61
CA ILE A 91 1.04 7.60 7.82
C ILE A 91 0.13 7.97 6.65
N ALA A 92 -0.71 7.02 6.25
CA ALA A 92 -1.85 7.26 5.36
C ALA A 92 -3.08 6.51 5.88
N GLN A 93 -4.23 7.17 5.81
CA GLN A 93 -5.53 6.53 5.98
C GLN A 93 -6.42 6.85 4.78
N LEU A 94 -6.96 5.82 4.15
CA LEU A 94 -7.84 5.95 3.00
C LEU A 94 -9.27 6.27 3.44
N SER A 95 -10.07 6.87 2.56
CA SER A 95 -11.51 7.08 2.80
C SER A 95 -12.35 5.82 2.56
N VAL A 96 -11.72 4.72 2.16
CA VAL A 96 -12.35 3.42 1.88
C VAL A 96 -11.79 2.37 2.84
N ARG A 97 -12.59 1.36 3.16
CA ARG A 97 -12.22 0.30 4.11
C ARG A 97 -11.05 -0.54 3.64
N ASP A 98 -10.98 -0.79 2.33
CA ASP A 98 -9.94 -1.58 1.69
C ASP A 98 -9.56 -0.87 0.38
N ALA A 99 -8.27 -0.78 0.08
CA ALA A 99 -7.79 -0.18 -1.16
C ALA A 99 -8.39 -0.79 -2.44
N ARG A 100 -8.80 -2.06 -2.42
CA ARG A 100 -9.50 -2.71 -3.55
C ARG A 100 -10.83 -2.04 -3.91
N GLU A 101 -11.40 -1.28 -2.98
CA GLU A 101 -12.67 -0.57 -3.14
C GLU A 101 -12.45 0.86 -3.68
N HIS A 102 -11.20 1.28 -3.86
CA HIS A 102 -10.88 2.62 -4.31
C HIS A 102 -11.36 2.86 -5.76
N LYS A 103 -12.05 3.99 -5.98
CA LYS A 103 -12.68 4.32 -7.26
C LYS A 103 -11.68 4.41 -8.44
N ASP A 104 -10.43 4.74 -8.15
CA ASP A 104 -9.35 4.80 -9.15
C ASP A 104 -9.20 3.48 -9.90
N ILE A 105 -9.39 2.33 -9.24
CA ILE A 105 -9.30 1.01 -9.89
C ILE A 105 -10.27 0.95 -11.07
N ARG A 106 -11.54 1.32 -10.84
CA ARG A 106 -12.55 1.31 -11.90
C ARG A 106 -12.25 2.34 -12.99
N ALA A 107 -11.83 3.54 -12.60
CA ALA A 107 -11.56 4.63 -13.54
C ALA A 107 -10.39 4.28 -14.48
N ILE A 108 -9.25 3.85 -13.92
CA ILE A 108 -8.04 3.53 -14.68
C ILE A 108 -8.22 2.24 -15.48
N MET A 109 -8.81 1.18 -14.92
CA MET A 109 -9.10 -0.04 -15.68
C MET A 109 -10.11 0.21 -16.81
N GLY A 110 -11.09 1.08 -16.58
CA GLY A 110 -12.02 1.52 -17.62
C GLY A 110 -11.33 2.29 -18.75
N TRP A 111 -10.36 3.15 -18.41
CA TRP A 111 -9.52 3.83 -19.39
C TRP A 111 -8.65 2.83 -20.18
N LEU A 112 -7.97 1.89 -19.50
CA LEU A 112 -7.15 0.85 -20.14
C LEU A 112 -7.98 -0.01 -21.10
N GLY A 113 -9.19 -0.40 -20.70
CA GLY A 113 -10.10 -1.17 -21.54
C GLY A 113 -10.49 -0.45 -22.83
N LYS A 114 -10.77 0.86 -22.76
CA LYS A 114 -11.08 1.69 -23.94
C LYS A 114 -9.91 1.82 -24.92
N HIS A 115 -8.68 1.69 -24.43
CA HIS A 115 -7.46 1.78 -25.25
C HIS A 115 -6.81 0.41 -25.48
N SER A 116 -7.53 -0.68 -25.24
CA SER A 116 -6.99 -2.05 -25.34
C SER A 116 -6.45 -2.40 -26.72
N THR A 117 -6.99 -1.84 -27.81
CA THR A 117 -6.48 -2.05 -29.17
C THR A 117 -5.03 -1.58 -29.33
N GLN A 118 -4.65 -0.48 -28.66
CA GLN A 118 -3.27 0.03 -28.63
C GLN A 118 -2.29 -0.91 -27.90
N VAL A 119 -2.82 -1.91 -27.18
CA VAL A 119 -2.04 -2.95 -26.49
C VAL A 119 -2.06 -4.26 -27.26
N THR A 120 -3.19 -4.62 -27.87
CA THR A 120 -3.34 -5.92 -28.53
C THR A 120 -2.72 -5.97 -29.93
N GLU A 121 -2.63 -4.83 -30.61
CA GLU A 121 -2.19 -4.73 -32.02
C GLU A 121 -0.70 -4.41 -32.20
N ILE A 122 0.05 -4.22 -31.10
CA ILE A 122 1.49 -3.96 -31.14
C ILE A 122 2.30 -5.25 -31.35
N SER A 123 3.57 -5.09 -31.75
CA SER A 123 4.50 -6.22 -31.95
C SER A 123 4.75 -7.00 -30.65
N THR A 124 5.20 -8.25 -30.76
CA THR A 124 5.56 -9.08 -29.60
C THR A 124 6.63 -8.42 -28.72
N THR A 125 7.63 -7.77 -29.33
CA THR A 125 8.68 -7.04 -28.60
C THR A 125 8.09 -5.88 -27.79
N GLU A 126 7.15 -5.14 -28.36
CA GLU A 126 6.47 -4.05 -27.65
C GLU A 126 5.56 -4.59 -26.54
N LYS A 127 4.86 -5.71 -26.76
CA LYS A 127 4.09 -6.40 -25.69
C LYS A 127 4.97 -6.81 -24.52
N GLN A 128 6.18 -7.32 -24.79
CA GLN A 128 7.14 -7.69 -23.75
C GLN A 128 7.53 -6.48 -22.91
N ARG A 129 7.87 -5.35 -23.55
CA ARG A 129 8.18 -4.10 -22.83
C ARG A 129 7.01 -3.60 -22.01
N LEU A 130 5.83 -3.55 -22.61
CA LEU A 130 4.61 -3.11 -21.94
C LEU A 130 4.20 -4.01 -20.76
N SER A 131 4.53 -5.31 -20.81
CA SER A 131 4.18 -6.26 -19.75
C SER A 131 4.78 -5.90 -18.39
N MET A 132 5.89 -5.16 -18.35
CA MET A 132 6.52 -4.65 -17.12
C MET A 132 5.56 -3.78 -16.30
N LEU A 133 4.71 -2.97 -16.95
CA LEU A 133 3.69 -2.15 -16.29
C LEU A 133 2.70 -3.01 -15.46
N PHE A 134 2.52 -4.27 -15.83
CA PHE A 134 1.63 -5.22 -15.17
C PHE A 134 2.37 -6.17 -14.24
N MET A 135 3.69 -6.04 -14.07
CA MET A 135 4.45 -6.86 -13.12
C MET A 135 4.24 -6.35 -11.68
N PRO A 136 4.17 -7.26 -10.69
CA PRO A 136 4.05 -6.85 -9.29
C PRO A 136 5.31 -6.11 -8.85
N GLY A 137 5.15 -4.98 -8.15
CA GLY A 137 6.26 -4.29 -7.51
C GLY A 137 7.18 -3.52 -8.46
N PHE A 138 6.74 -3.20 -9.68
CA PHE A 138 7.53 -2.45 -10.66
C PHE A 138 7.99 -1.10 -10.08
N HIS A 139 9.29 -0.84 -10.05
CA HIS A 139 9.83 0.28 -9.30
C HIS A 139 9.49 1.62 -9.95
N ARG A 140 9.43 2.68 -9.13
CA ARG A 140 9.12 4.04 -9.60
C ARG A 140 10.06 4.52 -10.69
N ASP A 141 11.35 4.30 -10.53
CA ASP A 141 12.37 4.76 -11.49
C ASP A 141 12.30 3.96 -12.80
N GLU A 142 11.98 2.67 -12.71
CA GLU A 142 11.77 1.81 -13.88
C GLU A 142 10.49 2.21 -14.65
N LEU A 143 9.42 2.53 -13.93
CA LEU A 143 8.18 3.02 -14.53
C LEU A 143 8.38 4.39 -15.18
N GLU A 144 9.14 5.27 -14.54
CA GLU A 144 9.48 6.57 -15.12
C GLU A 144 10.32 6.43 -16.40
N ALA A 145 11.30 5.52 -16.41
CA ALA A 145 12.06 5.21 -17.63
C ALA A 145 11.14 4.65 -18.74
N LEU A 146 10.30 3.67 -18.42
CA LEU A 146 9.34 3.09 -19.37
C LEU A 146 8.35 4.14 -19.90
N ARG A 147 7.91 5.07 -19.06
CA ARG A 147 7.04 6.19 -19.44
C ARG A 147 7.70 7.11 -20.47
N GLN A 148 8.99 7.38 -20.32
CA GLN A 148 9.74 8.24 -21.26
C GLN A 148 9.98 7.55 -22.62
N GLU A 149 10.03 6.22 -22.63
CA GLU A 149 10.37 5.44 -23.83
C GLU A 149 9.15 4.92 -24.60
N HIS A 150 8.03 4.66 -23.92
CA HIS A 150 6.88 3.98 -24.50
C HIS A 150 5.63 4.89 -24.56
N PRO A 151 5.17 5.32 -25.76
CA PRO A 151 4.06 6.27 -25.92
C PRO A 151 2.76 5.88 -25.22
N PHE A 152 2.38 4.60 -25.25
CA PHE A 152 1.20 4.14 -24.53
C PHE A 152 1.35 4.25 -23.00
N VAL A 153 2.54 3.92 -22.45
CA VAL A 153 2.78 4.02 -21.00
C VAL A 153 2.77 5.48 -20.57
N GLN A 154 3.29 6.38 -21.40
CA GLN A 154 3.12 7.82 -21.21
C GLN A 154 1.65 8.21 -21.07
N GLN A 155 0.79 7.82 -22.02
CA GLN A 155 -0.65 8.13 -21.97
C GLN A 155 -1.35 7.54 -20.74
N VAL A 156 -1.00 6.31 -20.35
CA VAL A 156 -1.53 5.69 -19.12
C VAL A 156 -1.14 6.51 -17.89
N CYS A 157 0.12 6.93 -17.81
CA CYS A 157 0.64 7.71 -16.69
C CYS A 157 -0.01 9.10 -16.60
N GLU A 158 -0.17 9.79 -17.74
CA GLU A 158 -0.88 11.07 -17.84
C GLU A 158 -2.33 10.92 -17.39
N SER A 159 -3.02 9.89 -17.89
CA SER A 159 -4.40 9.59 -17.50
C SER A 159 -4.51 9.24 -16.02
N ALA A 160 -3.53 8.51 -15.46
CA ALA A 160 -3.49 8.21 -14.05
C ALA A 160 -3.26 9.47 -13.19
N GLN A 161 -2.42 10.42 -13.63
CA GLN A 161 -2.25 11.71 -12.95
C GLN A 161 -3.56 12.49 -12.89
N GLU A 162 -4.36 12.47 -13.96
CA GLU A 162 -5.64 13.18 -14.02
C GLU A 162 -6.76 12.48 -13.23
N LEU A 163 -6.83 11.16 -13.32
CA LEU A 163 -7.92 10.36 -12.74
C LEU A 163 -7.70 9.99 -11.28
N SER A 164 -6.43 9.82 -10.87
CA SER A 164 -6.13 9.25 -9.56
C SER A 164 -6.40 10.24 -8.44
N THR A 165 -7.12 9.76 -7.44
CA THR A 165 -7.40 10.50 -6.20
C THR A 165 -6.82 9.81 -4.97
N PHE A 166 -6.12 8.69 -5.15
CA PHE A 166 -5.63 7.85 -4.06
C PHE A 166 -4.83 8.63 -3.01
N TRP A 167 -3.78 9.35 -3.42
CA TRP A 167 -2.94 10.09 -2.47
C TRP A 167 -3.52 11.45 -2.06
N SER A 168 -4.28 12.11 -2.93
CA SER A 168 -4.87 13.42 -2.63
C SER A 168 -6.05 13.32 -1.65
N SER A 169 -6.74 12.18 -1.63
CA SER A 169 -7.82 11.89 -0.67
C SER A 169 -7.34 11.21 0.62
N ALA A 170 -6.11 10.68 0.65
CA ALA A 170 -5.56 10.03 1.82
C ALA A 170 -5.23 11.03 2.94
N LEU A 171 -5.67 10.72 4.15
CA LEU A 171 -5.37 11.49 5.35
C LEU A 171 -3.98 11.12 5.87
N ARG A 172 -3.22 12.11 6.34
CA ARG A 172 -1.90 11.90 6.97
C ARG A 172 -1.99 11.71 8.48
N GLU A 173 -3.11 12.12 9.06
CA GLU A 173 -3.40 11.95 10.48
C GLU A 173 -4.53 10.93 10.61
N PRO A 174 -4.34 9.88 11.43
CA PRO A 174 -5.40 8.94 11.73
C PRO A 174 -6.65 9.64 12.25
N GLN A 175 -7.80 9.25 11.73
CA GLN A 175 -9.13 9.59 12.21
C GLN A 175 -9.86 8.32 12.62
N ASP A 176 -10.84 8.47 13.51
CA ASP A 176 -11.68 7.38 13.97
C ASP A 176 -12.69 7.01 12.87
N SER A 177 -12.23 6.18 11.93
CA SER A 177 -12.98 5.72 10.78
C SER A 177 -12.54 4.31 10.39
N GLU A 178 -13.37 3.61 9.62
CA GLU A 178 -13.06 2.28 9.10
C GLU A 178 -12.06 2.29 7.93
N GLY A 179 -11.57 3.47 7.54
CA GLY A 179 -10.64 3.64 6.44
C GLY A 179 -9.35 2.85 6.61
N GLU A 180 -8.87 2.22 5.53
CA GLU A 180 -7.62 1.45 5.53
C GLU A 180 -6.47 2.35 6.00
N LEU A 181 -5.85 1.98 7.12
CA LEU A 181 -4.77 2.74 7.74
C LEU A 181 -3.47 1.95 7.65
N PHE A 182 -2.43 2.62 7.18
CA PHE A 182 -1.10 2.04 7.08
C PHE A 182 0.00 3.07 7.29
N PHE A 183 1.17 2.60 7.70
CA PHE A 183 2.31 3.44 8.00
C PHE A 183 3.64 2.84 7.55
N GLU A 184 4.62 3.68 7.22
CA GLU A 184 5.96 3.27 6.83
C GLU A 184 6.99 3.94 7.74
N LEU A 185 7.95 3.17 8.25
CA LEU A 185 9.06 3.70 9.04
C LEU A 185 9.97 4.57 8.16
N ALA A 186 10.37 5.74 8.68
CA ALA A 186 11.15 6.72 7.92
C ALA A 186 12.57 6.27 7.56
N GLY A 187 13.09 5.20 8.18
CA GLY A 187 14.41 4.64 7.93
C GLY A 187 14.51 3.17 8.34
N SER A 188 15.53 2.47 7.84
CA SER A 188 15.74 1.03 8.09
C SER A 188 16.18 0.71 9.53
N GLN A 189 16.79 1.68 10.22
CA GLN A 189 17.22 1.55 11.62
C GLN A 189 16.14 1.95 12.63
N ILE A 190 15.00 2.44 12.15
CA ILE A 190 13.88 2.82 13.00
C ILE A 190 13.06 1.57 13.29
N SER A 191 12.62 1.44 14.53
CA SER A 191 11.71 0.38 14.97
C SER A 191 10.46 0.95 15.64
N TYR A 192 9.47 0.08 15.80
CA TYR A 192 8.32 0.32 16.67
C TYR A 192 8.17 -0.84 17.66
N GLY A 193 7.59 -0.54 18.81
CA GLY A 193 7.15 -1.50 19.81
C GLY A 193 5.65 -1.78 19.73
N LEU A 194 5.22 -2.84 20.42
CA LEU A 194 3.81 -3.16 20.63
C LEU A 194 3.54 -3.26 22.14
N GLU A 195 2.62 -2.42 22.62
CA GLU A 195 2.17 -2.40 24.02
C GLU A 195 0.78 -3.03 24.11
N ARG A 196 0.60 -3.99 25.02
CA ARG A 196 -0.72 -4.60 25.27
C ARG A 196 -1.65 -3.57 25.92
N ILE A 197 -2.93 -3.66 25.57
CA ILE A 197 -4.00 -2.77 26.04
C ILE A 197 -4.88 -3.55 27.03
#